data_AF-A0A943H3N3-F1
#
_entry.id   AF-A0A943H3N3-F1
#
_cell.length_a   1.000
_cell.length_b   1.000
_cell.length_c   1.000
_cell.angle_alpha   90.00
_cell.angle_beta   90.00
_cell.angle_gamma   90.00
#
_symmetry.space_group_name_H-M   'P 1'
#
loop_
_entity.id
_entity.type
_entity.pdbx_description
1 polymer ?
#
loop_
_entity_poly.entity_id
_entity_poly.type
_entity_poly.pdbx_seq_one_letter_code
_entity_poly.pdbx_strand_id
1 'polypeptide(L)'
;MTQDKKQELYTGKEIIKKELQGEWVLVTAWGALYDAKIFKELRFPCGRHYEDEYVFVSVFENQECVVCIPENIYYYLQRADSIMGVTYKKQDCMDYFEMWHERIDYFQAKEDRELLAPVIQSCLAWNVLYLAMNGEAMEEPEKRLLKKDIRKYFWKIFAKPYLYNWKESVKLAVKCVMVLMNDKSLGKRYV
;
A
#
# COMPACT_ATOMS: atom_id res chain seq x y z
N MET A 1 33.83 -12.54 4.08
CA MET A 1 33.84 -11.43 3.10
C MET A 1 32.43 -10.91 3.00
N THR A 2 32.09 -9.89 3.79
CA THR A 2 30.84 -9.14 3.62
C THR A 2 30.97 -8.37 2.32
N GLN A 3 30.11 -8.68 1.35
CA GLN A 3 29.91 -7.82 0.19
C GLN A 3 29.47 -6.47 0.76
N ASP A 4 30.27 -5.42 0.59
CA ASP A 4 29.84 -4.05 0.91
C ASP A 4 28.57 -3.79 0.10
N LYS A 5 27.42 -3.85 0.77
CA LYS A 5 26.16 -3.54 0.12
C LYS A 5 26.19 -2.04 -0.13
N LYS A 6 26.27 -1.66 -1.40
CA LYS A 6 26.39 -0.27 -1.79
C LYS A 6 25.09 0.47 -1.46
N GLN A 7 25.21 1.69 -0.95
CA GLN A 7 24.06 2.60 -0.81
C GLN A 7 23.37 2.76 -2.17
N GLU A 8 22.04 2.74 -2.13
CA GLU A 8 21.21 2.92 -3.31
C GLU A 8 20.59 4.32 -3.29
N LEU A 9 20.57 4.98 -4.44
CA LEU A 9 20.01 6.31 -4.61
C LEU A 9 18.76 6.23 -5.46
N TYR A 10 17.71 6.88 -5.00
CA TYR A 10 16.42 6.95 -5.68
C TYR A 10 15.88 8.37 -5.66
N THR A 11 15.07 8.71 -6.64
CA THR A 11 14.11 9.79 -6.53
C THR A 11 12.93 9.34 -5.68
N GLY A 12 12.21 10.29 -5.09
CA GLY A 12 11.03 9.98 -4.31
C GLY A 12 9.90 9.33 -5.12
N LYS A 13 9.78 9.66 -6.42
CA LYS A 13 8.87 8.95 -7.34
C LYS A 13 9.24 7.47 -7.51
N GLU A 14 10.52 7.13 -7.54
CA GLU A 14 10.96 5.73 -7.59
C GLU A 14 10.63 5.00 -6.29
N ILE A 15 10.81 5.64 -5.13
CA ILE A 15 10.39 5.09 -3.84
C ILE A 15 8.89 4.81 -3.79
N ILE A 16 8.06 5.74 -4.28
CA ILE A 16 6.61 5.54 -4.38
C ILE A 16 6.28 4.35 -5.28
N LYS A 17 6.91 4.23 -6.45
CA LYS A 17 6.68 3.07 -7.34
C LYS A 17 7.06 1.75 -6.65
N LYS A 18 8.19 1.70 -5.95
CA LYS A 18 8.64 0.51 -5.22
C LYS A 18 7.67 0.09 -4.12
N GLU A 19 7.14 1.05 -3.37
CA GLU A 19 6.08 0.81 -2.38
C GLU A 19 4.83 0.22 -3.04
N LEU A 20 4.37 0.82 -4.14
CA LEU A 20 3.21 0.33 -4.89
C LEU A 20 3.42 -1.08 -5.47
N GLN A 21 4.67 -1.45 -5.78
CA GLN A 21 5.06 -2.80 -6.24
C GLN A 21 5.12 -3.83 -5.10
N GLY A 22 4.98 -3.40 -3.84
CA GLY A 22 5.18 -4.26 -2.68
C GLY A 22 6.62 -4.73 -2.52
N GLU A 23 7.60 -3.93 -2.98
CA GLU A 23 9.02 -4.17 -2.74
C GLU A 23 9.39 -3.88 -1.27
N TRP A 24 10.67 -3.99 -0.94
CA TRP A 24 11.26 -3.83 0.40
C TRP A 24 11.10 -2.44 1.05
N VAL A 25 10.31 -1.53 0.46
CA VAL A 25 10.06 -0.22 1.05
C VAL A 25 9.06 -0.38 2.18
N LEU A 26 9.59 -0.43 3.41
CA LEU A 26 8.78 -0.35 4.62
C LEU A 26 8.23 1.06 4.75
N VAL A 27 6.92 1.20 4.59
CA VAL A 27 6.21 2.44 4.87
C VAL A 27 6.13 2.59 6.38
N THR A 28 7.11 3.29 6.95
CA THR A 28 7.19 3.56 8.38
C THR A 28 7.70 4.98 8.60
N ALA A 29 7.20 5.63 9.65
CA ALA A 29 7.69 6.96 10.05
C ALA A 29 9.06 6.90 10.75
N TRP A 30 9.46 5.72 11.24
CA TRP A 30 10.74 5.48 11.93
C TRP A 30 11.76 4.84 10.99
N GLY A 31 13.03 4.77 11.43
CA GLY A 31 14.09 4.15 10.63
C GLY A 31 14.57 4.99 9.42
N ALA A 32 14.08 6.22 9.28
CA ALA A 32 14.51 7.18 8.27
C ALA A 32 14.93 8.52 8.89
N LEU A 33 15.80 9.24 8.19
CA LEU A 33 16.17 10.62 8.51
C LEU A 33 15.59 11.54 7.45
N TYR A 34 14.90 12.58 7.89
CA TYR A 34 14.17 13.50 7.03
C TYR A 34 14.74 14.92 7.13
N ASP A 35 14.75 15.66 6.01
CA ASP A 35 14.95 17.11 6.07
C ASP A 35 13.75 17.74 6.80
N ALA A 36 14.03 18.54 7.85
CA ALA A 36 13.01 19.23 8.63
C ALA A 36 12.06 20.10 7.78
N LYS A 37 12.49 20.56 6.60
CA LYS A 37 11.66 21.33 5.67
C LYS A 37 10.43 20.57 5.19
N ILE A 38 10.51 19.24 5.09
CA ILE A 38 9.38 18.38 4.69
C ILE A 38 8.20 18.60 5.65
N PHE A 39 8.50 18.72 6.95
CA PHE A 39 7.52 18.87 8.01
C PHE A 39 7.21 20.33 8.36
N LYS A 40 7.51 21.29 7.47
CA LYS A 40 7.07 22.67 7.71
C LYS A 40 5.54 22.75 7.72
N GLU A 41 4.91 22.20 6.68
CA GLU A 41 3.44 22.17 6.50
C GLU A 41 2.84 20.76 6.66
N LEU A 42 3.61 19.69 6.39
CA LEU A 42 3.11 18.33 6.47
C LEU A 42 2.89 17.90 7.93
N ARG A 43 1.71 17.37 8.24
CA ARG A 43 1.38 16.80 9.55
C ARG A 43 0.72 15.45 9.39
N PHE A 44 0.96 14.56 10.34
CA PHE A 44 0.27 13.28 10.42
C PHE A 44 -1.22 13.51 10.74
N PRO A 45 -2.13 12.76 10.09
CA PRO A 45 -3.56 12.89 10.37
C PRO A 45 -3.86 12.45 11.81
N CYS A 46 -4.63 13.26 12.53
CA CYS A 46 -5.03 12.92 13.91
C CYS A 46 -6.14 11.87 13.90
N GLY A 47 -6.00 10.83 14.73
CA GLY A 47 -7.06 9.85 14.97
C GLY A 47 -7.24 8.78 13.89
N ARG A 48 -6.35 8.71 12.91
CA ARG A 48 -6.31 7.64 11.90
C ARG A 48 -5.24 6.61 12.25
N HIS A 49 -5.51 5.34 12.00
CA HIS A 49 -4.47 4.32 11.97
C HIS A 49 -3.72 4.38 10.63
N TYR A 50 -2.49 3.85 10.60
CA TYR A 50 -1.63 3.86 9.41
C TYR A 50 -1.28 5.29 8.96
N GLU A 51 -1.06 6.18 9.92
CA GLU A 51 -0.76 7.59 9.70
C GLU A 51 0.52 7.79 8.87
N ASP A 52 1.46 6.86 8.96
CA ASP A 52 2.67 6.79 8.15
C ASP A 52 2.36 6.53 6.67
N GLU A 53 1.45 5.61 6.38
CA GLU A 53 0.99 5.37 5.01
C GLU A 53 0.26 6.58 4.43
N TYR A 54 -0.50 7.32 5.23
CA TYR A 54 -1.17 8.53 4.77
C TYR A 54 -0.20 9.62 4.30
N VAL A 55 0.86 9.86 5.06
CA VAL A 55 1.81 10.93 4.72
C VAL A 55 2.86 10.49 3.70
N PHE A 56 3.02 9.19 3.45
CA PHE A 56 4.10 8.62 2.64
C PHE A 56 4.27 9.29 1.26
N VAL A 57 3.19 9.40 0.49
CA VAL A 57 3.23 10.05 -0.84
C VAL A 57 3.67 11.52 -0.70
N SER A 58 3.15 12.24 0.29
CA SER A 58 3.49 13.65 0.53
C SER A 58 4.95 13.83 0.97
N VAL A 59 5.50 12.88 1.73
CA VAL A 59 6.91 12.88 2.13
C VAL A 59 7.81 12.72 0.92
N PHE A 60 7.53 11.73 0.06
CA PHE A 60 8.46 11.32 -0.99
C PHE A 60 8.28 12.01 -2.33
N GLU A 61 7.07 12.38 -2.76
CA GLU A 61 6.82 12.77 -4.15
C GLU A 61 7.77 13.84 -4.72
N ASN A 62 8.14 14.82 -3.90
CA ASN A 62 8.99 15.95 -4.30
C ASN A 62 10.45 15.80 -3.89
N GLN A 63 10.88 14.62 -3.43
CA GLN A 63 12.27 14.38 -3.07
C GLN A 63 13.10 14.03 -4.30
N GLU A 64 14.15 14.80 -4.54
CA GLU A 64 15.09 14.56 -5.64
C GLU A 64 16.08 13.43 -5.32
N CYS A 65 16.36 13.19 -4.03
CA CYS A 65 17.30 12.19 -3.58
C CYS A 65 16.84 11.54 -2.28
N VAL A 66 16.73 10.21 -2.30
CA VAL A 66 16.48 9.32 -1.18
C VAL A 66 17.61 8.29 -1.17
N VAL A 67 18.34 8.23 -0.06
CA VAL A 67 19.45 7.29 0.13
C VAL A 67 18.97 6.11 0.96
N CYS A 68 18.99 4.93 0.37
CA CYS A 68 18.64 3.69 1.05
C CYS A 68 19.91 2.99 1.56
N ILE A 69 19.92 2.70 2.86
CA ILE A 69 21.03 2.05 3.55
C ILE A 69 20.66 0.57 3.74
N PRO A 70 21.45 -0.36 3.19
CA PRO A 70 21.13 -1.79 3.24
C PRO A 70 21.48 -2.47 4.57
N GLU A 71 22.19 -1.78 5.46
CA GLU A 71 22.52 -2.25 6.80
C GLU A 71 21.30 -2.21 7.73
N ASN A 72 21.08 -3.31 8.46
CA ASN A 72 20.02 -3.40 9.47
C ASN A 72 20.45 -2.68 10.76
N ILE A 73 20.34 -1.36 10.78
CA ILE A 73 20.77 -0.50 11.89
C ILE A 73 19.64 -0.13 12.86
N TYR A 74 18.40 -0.50 12.54
CA TYR A 74 17.23 -0.27 13.39
C TYR A 74 16.56 -1.59 13.76
N TYR A 75 16.30 -1.81 15.04
CA TYR A 75 15.68 -3.04 15.56
C TYR A 75 14.27 -2.75 16.06
N TYR A 76 13.28 -3.35 15.40
CA TYR A 76 11.87 -3.20 15.75
C TYR A 76 11.46 -4.17 16.87
N LEU A 77 10.85 -3.65 17.94
CA LEU A 77 10.36 -4.45 19.06
C LEU A 77 8.95 -4.98 18.76
N GLN A 78 8.83 -6.30 18.61
CA GLN A 78 7.54 -6.97 18.41
C GLN A 78 6.98 -7.50 19.72
N ARG A 79 5.70 -7.18 20.01
CA ARG A 79 4.96 -7.67 21.18
C ARG A 79 3.56 -8.10 20.80
N ALA A 80 3.03 -9.12 21.45
CA ALA A 80 1.71 -9.68 21.16
C ALA A 80 0.55 -8.70 21.47
N ASP A 81 0.75 -7.83 22.46
CA ASP A 81 -0.17 -6.76 22.87
C ASP A 81 0.04 -5.45 22.09
N SER A 82 0.84 -5.47 21.02
CA SER A 82 1.00 -4.31 20.15
C SER A 82 -0.27 -4.03 19.34
N ILE A 83 -0.34 -2.80 18.80
CA ILE A 83 -1.44 -2.37 17.92
C ILE A 83 -1.60 -3.34 16.72
N MET A 84 -0.48 -3.88 16.23
CA MET A 84 -0.39 -4.86 15.12
C MET A 84 -0.78 -6.29 15.52
N GLY A 85 -0.93 -6.59 16.81
CA GLY A 85 -1.24 -7.93 17.33
C GLY A 85 -2.72 -8.32 17.23
N VAL A 86 -3.59 -7.44 16.73
CA VAL A 86 -5.05 -7.67 16.63
C VAL A 86 -5.42 -8.11 15.22
N THR A 87 -6.21 -9.17 15.09
CA THR A 87 -6.47 -9.87 13.82
C THR A 87 -7.32 -9.07 12.82
N TYR A 88 -8.24 -8.22 13.29
CA TYR A 88 -9.08 -7.35 12.44
C TYR A 88 -9.75 -6.26 13.28
N LYS A 89 -9.79 -5.02 12.76
CA LYS A 89 -10.65 -3.95 13.27
C LYS A 89 -11.35 -3.25 12.10
N LYS A 90 -12.62 -2.95 12.28
CA LYS A 90 -13.43 -2.18 11.31
C LYS A 90 -12.80 -0.84 10.94
N GLN A 91 -12.29 -0.11 11.92
CA GLN A 91 -11.66 1.19 11.67
C GLN A 91 -10.44 1.07 10.74
N ASP A 92 -9.62 0.03 10.93
CA ASP A 92 -8.44 -0.24 10.08
C ASP A 92 -8.86 -0.42 8.61
N CYS A 93 -9.95 -1.16 8.36
CA CYS A 93 -10.49 -1.34 7.01
C CYS A 93 -10.91 -0.01 6.38
N MET A 94 -11.56 0.85 7.15
CA MET A 94 -12.08 2.13 6.67
C MET A 94 -10.95 3.14 6.43
N ASP A 95 -9.98 3.24 7.33
CA ASP A 95 -8.80 4.10 7.18
C ASP A 95 -7.99 3.67 5.95
N TYR A 96 -7.74 2.37 5.77
CA TYR A 96 -7.08 1.88 4.56
C TYR A 96 -7.85 2.22 3.28
N PHE A 97 -9.18 2.03 3.30
CA PHE A 97 -10.03 2.34 2.16
C PHE A 97 -9.94 3.83 1.81
N GLU A 98 -10.12 4.72 2.78
CA GLU A 98 -10.04 6.16 2.60
C GLU A 98 -8.67 6.59 2.08
N MET A 99 -7.58 6.06 2.65
CA MET A 99 -6.23 6.35 2.20
C MET A 99 -6.02 6.04 0.71
N TRP A 100 -6.44 4.86 0.25
CA TRP A 100 -6.29 4.49 -1.16
C TRP A 100 -7.10 5.39 -2.09
N HIS A 101 -8.32 5.78 -1.70
CA HIS A 101 -9.13 6.71 -2.51
C HIS A 101 -8.56 8.12 -2.52
N GLU A 102 -8.07 8.62 -1.38
CA GLU A 102 -7.39 9.91 -1.31
C GLU A 102 -6.16 9.93 -2.24
N ARG A 103 -5.36 8.85 -2.27
CA ARG A 103 -4.24 8.71 -3.22
C ARG A 103 -4.72 8.69 -4.68
N ILE A 104 -5.78 7.94 -5.00
CA ILE A 104 -6.34 7.89 -6.35
C ILE A 104 -6.82 9.28 -6.79
N ASP A 105 -7.59 9.96 -5.96
CA ASP A 105 -8.12 11.29 -6.23
C ASP A 105 -7.00 12.32 -6.40
N TYR A 106 -5.96 12.23 -5.57
CA TYR A 106 -4.77 13.08 -5.65
C TYR A 106 -4.06 12.96 -7.00
N PHE A 107 -3.68 11.75 -7.42
CA PHE A 107 -2.98 11.55 -8.69
C PHE A 107 -3.89 11.76 -9.90
N GLN A 108 -5.19 11.56 -9.74
CA GLN A 108 -6.18 11.88 -10.77
C GLN A 108 -6.30 13.40 -10.96
N ALA A 109 -6.39 14.18 -9.88
CA ALA A 109 -6.47 15.64 -9.92
C ALA A 109 -5.21 16.29 -10.50
N LYS A 110 -4.04 15.67 -10.27
CA LYS A 110 -2.77 16.09 -10.89
C LYS A 110 -2.60 15.68 -12.34
N GLU A 111 -3.51 14.86 -12.88
CA GLU A 111 -3.34 14.20 -14.18
C GLU A 111 -2.03 13.39 -14.30
N ASP A 112 -1.48 12.91 -13.18
CA ASP A 112 -0.24 12.12 -13.16
C ASP A 112 -0.52 10.69 -13.65
N ARG A 113 -0.51 10.52 -14.97
CA ARG A 113 -0.75 9.23 -15.62
C ARG A 113 0.32 8.18 -15.30
N GLU A 114 1.49 8.60 -14.83
CA GLU A 114 2.59 7.71 -14.49
C GLU A 114 2.28 6.96 -13.18
N LEU A 115 1.77 7.66 -12.16
CA LEU A 115 1.49 7.08 -10.84
C LEU A 115 0.03 6.68 -10.63
N LEU A 116 -0.93 7.28 -11.34
CA LEU A 116 -2.35 6.96 -11.17
C LEU A 116 -2.68 5.48 -11.46
N ALA A 117 -2.14 4.92 -12.54
CA ALA A 117 -2.38 3.52 -12.89
C ALA A 117 -1.78 2.54 -11.86
N PRO A 118 -0.50 2.69 -11.45
CA PRO A 118 0.06 1.98 -10.30
C PRO A 118 -0.79 2.04 -9.04
N VAL A 119 -1.21 3.23 -8.60
CA VAL A 119 -1.99 3.40 -7.37
C VAL A 119 -3.31 2.63 -7.43
N ILE A 120 -4.02 2.69 -8.57
CA ILE A 120 -5.26 1.91 -8.76
C ILE A 120 -4.98 0.40 -8.72
N GLN A 121 -3.87 -0.05 -9.31
CA GLN A 121 -3.48 -1.47 -9.31
C GLN A 121 -3.13 -1.96 -7.90
N SER A 122 -2.39 -1.18 -7.11
CA SER A 122 -2.07 -1.50 -5.71
C SER A 122 -3.31 -1.48 -4.83
N CYS A 123 -4.19 -0.49 -4.97
CA CYS A 123 -5.49 -0.44 -4.29
C CYS A 123 -6.31 -1.71 -4.54
N LEU A 124 -6.38 -2.17 -5.80
CA LEU A 124 -7.05 -3.42 -6.14
C LEU A 124 -6.40 -4.64 -5.48
N ALA A 125 -5.06 -4.75 -5.54
CA ALA A 125 -4.33 -5.85 -4.93
C ALA A 125 -4.57 -5.90 -3.41
N TRP A 126 -4.55 -4.74 -2.74
CA TRP A 126 -4.84 -4.60 -1.32
C TRP A 126 -6.29 -4.94 -0.99
N ASN A 127 -7.28 -4.44 -1.73
CA ASN A 127 -8.69 -4.78 -1.51
C ASN A 127 -8.93 -6.29 -1.61
N VAL A 128 -8.30 -6.96 -2.59
CA VAL A 128 -8.38 -8.42 -2.75
C VAL A 128 -7.71 -9.15 -1.60
N LEU A 129 -6.51 -8.71 -1.18
CA LEU A 129 -5.78 -9.29 -0.07
C LEU A 129 -6.55 -9.13 1.25
N TYR A 130 -7.07 -7.94 1.51
CA TYR A 130 -7.82 -7.61 2.72
C TYR A 130 -9.10 -8.45 2.82
N LEU A 131 -9.87 -8.58 1.74
CA LEU A 131 -11.02 -9.48 1.67
C LEU A 131 -10.63 -10.95 1.89
N ALA A 132 -9.50 -11.37 1.33
CA ALA A 132 -9.03 -12.75 1.49
C ALA A 132 -8.62 -13.05 2.94
N MET A 133 -7.99 -12.11 3.63
CA MET A 133 -7.50 -12.28 5.00
C MET A 133 -8.58 -12.09 6.06
N ASN A 134 -9.45 -11.08 5.88
CA ASN A 134 -10.37 -10.60 6.91
C ASN A 134 -11.85 -10.88 6.60
N GLY A 135 -12.17 -11.38 5.39
CA GLY A 135 -13.55 -11.50 4.91
C GLY A 135 -14.49 -12.34 5.79
N GLU A 136 -13.97 -13.27 6.60
CA GLU A 136 -14.77 -14.01 7.60
C GLU A 136 -15.19 -13.14 8.80
N ALA A 137 -14.36 -12.19 9.22
CA ALA A 137 -14.60 -11.32 10.37
C ALA A 137 -15.31 -10.00 10.00
N MET A 138 -15.27 -9.61 8.72
CA MET A 138 -15.88 -8.36 8.23
C MET A 138 -17.40 -8.39 8.18
N GLU A 139 -18.01 -7.22 8.34
CA GLU A 139 -19.44 -6.99 8.11
C GLU A 139 -19.75 -6.82 6.61
N GLU A 140 -20.99 -7.12 6.22
CA GLU A 140 -21.43 -7.05 4.82
C GLU A 140 -21.30 -5.67 4.15
N PRO A 141 -21.50 -4.52 4.84
CA PRO A 141 -21.30 -3.21 4.22
C PRO A 141 -19.86 -2.99 3.74
N GLU A 142 -18.86 -3.43 4.51
CA GLU A 142 -17.43 -3.25 4.21
C GLU A 142 -17.02 -4.15 3.05
N LYS A 143 -17.46 -5.42 3.07
CA LYS A 143 -17.23 -6.34 1.95
C LYS A 143 -17.83 -5.79 0.66
N ARG A 144 -19.05 -5.26 0.72
CA ARG A 144 -19.74 -4.67 -0.42
C ARG A 144 -18.97 -3.47 -0.98
N LEU A 145 -18.39 -2.65 -0.10
CA LEU A 145 -17.58 -1.50 -0.47
C LEU A 145 -16.31 -1.94 -1.23
N LEU A 146 -15.52 -2.86 -0.68
CA LEU A 146 -14.31 -3.39 -1.35
C LEU A 146 -14.66 -4.11 -2.66
N LYS A 147 -15.70 -4.95 -2.67
CA LYS A 147 -16.18 -5.63 -3.88
C LYS A 147 -16.68 -4.64 -4.94
N LYS A 148 -17.21 -3.47 -4.56
CA LYS A 148 -17.63 -2.41 -5.50
C LYS A 148 -16.42 -1.81 -6.21
N ASP A 149 -15.36 -1.52 -5.49
CA ASP A 149 -14.11 -1.02 -6.06
C ASP A 149 -13.44 -2.04 -6.98
N ILE A 150 -13.40 -3.30 -6.56
CA ILE A 150 -12.84 -4.37 -7.39
C ILE A 150 -13.56 -4.42 -8.73
N ARG A 151 -14.89 -4.31 -8.75
CA ARG A 151 -15.66 -4.24 -10.01
C ARG A 151 -15.38 -2.97 -10.79
N LYS A 152 -15.31 -1.82 -10.13
CA LYS A 152 -15.07 -0.50 -10.74
C LYS A 152 -13.73 -0.47 -11.49
N TYR A 153 -12.68 -1.00 -10.88
CA TYR A 153 -11.32 -0.89 -11.41
C TYR A 153 -10.81 -2.17 -12.07
N PHE A 154 -11.58 -3.26 -12.14
CA PHE A 154 -11.15 -4.57 -12.67
C PHE A 154 -10.33 -4.48 -13.96
N TRP A 155 -10.82 -3.73 -14.96
CA TRP A 155 -10.16 -3.63 -16.26
C TRP A 155 -8.87 -2.79 -16.25
N LYS A 156 -8.63 -2.00 -15.20
CA LYS A 156 -7.38 -1.23 -14.99
C LYS A 156 -6.19 -2.14 -14.66
N ILE A 157 -6.42 -3.40 -14.28
CA ILE A 157 -5.38 -4.41 -14.10
C ILE A 157 -4.56 -4.62 -15.39
N PHE A 158 -5.20 -4.46 -16.56
CA PHE A 158 -4.58 -4.68 -17.87
C PHE A 158 -4.19 -3.38 -18.59
N ALA A 159 -4.57 -2.22 -18.05
CA ALA A 159 -4.16 -0.94 -18.61
C ALA A 159 -2.67 -0.73 -18.34
N LYS A 160 -1.82 -0.91 -19.38
CA LYS A 160 -0.35 -0.84 -19.38
C LYS A 160 0.33 -1.44 -18.13
N PRO A 161 1.13 -2.51 -18.24
CA PRO A 161 1.79 -3.10 -17.09
C PRO A 161 2.82 -2.12 -16.49
N TYR A 162 2.46 -1.47 -15.38
CA TYR A 162 3.37 -0.59 -14.64
C TYR A 162 3.96 -1.30 -13.41
N LEU A 163 3.11 -2.03 -12.67
CA LEU A 163 3.54 -2.81 -11.51
C LEU A 163 3.74 -4.29 -11.83
N TYR A 164 2.86 -4.85 -12.66
CA TYR A 164 2.76 -6.29 -12.88
C TYR A 164 3.12 -6.67 -14.31
N ASN A 165 3.89 -7.75 -14.47
CA ASN A 165 3.98 -8.41 -15.78
C ASN A 165 2.64 -9.09 -16.14
N TRP A 166 2.47 -9.48 -17.40
CA TRP A 166 1.24 -10.12 -17.87
C TRP A 166 0.78 -11.30 -17.00
N LYS A 167 1.72 -12.14 -16.51
CA LYS A 167 1.39 -13.28 -15.66
C LYS A 167 0.84 -12.83 -14.30
N GLU A 168 1.41 -11.79 -13.71
CA GLU A 168 0.94 -11.20 -12.45
C GLU A 168 -0.42 -10.51 -12.61
N SER A 169 -0.64 -9.75 -13.70
CA SER A 169 -1.94 -9.17 -14.01
C SER A 169 -3.04 -10.24 -14.11
N VAL A 170 -2.76 -11.36 -14.80
CA VAL A 170 -3.69 -12.48 -14.88
C VAL A 170 -3.94 -13.11 -13.50
N LYS A 171 -2.89 -13.31 -12.68
CA LYS A 171 -3.05 -13.82 -11.31
C LYS A 171 -3.94 -12.90 -10.46
N LEU A 172 -3.72 -11.59 -10.51
CA LEU A 172 -4.54 -10.62 -9.78
C LEU A 172 -6.00 -10.65 -10.27
N ALA A 173 -6.23 -10.67 -11.58
CA ALA A 173 -7.57 -10.76 -12.15
C ALA A 173 -8.32 -12.03 -11.69
N VAL A 174 -7.64 -13.18 -11.67
CA VAL A 174 -8.22 -14.44 -11.14
C VAL A 174 -8.57 -14.28 -9.66
N LYS A 175 -7.69 -13.69 -8.83
CA LYS A 175 -7.98 -13.41 -7.42
C LYS A 175 -9.17 -12.47 -7.24
N CYS A 176 -9.29 -11.41 -8.05
CA CYS A 176 -10.45 -10.53 -8.07
C CYS A 176 -11.74 -11.31 -8.32
N VAL A 177 -11.77 -12.18 -9.33
CA VAL A 177 -12.96 -13.00 -9.64
C VAL A 177 -13.28 -13.93 -8.47
N MET A 178 -12.28 -14.59 -7.88
CA MET A 178 -12.49 -15.48 -6.72
C MET A 178 -13.12 -14.76 -5.53
N VAL A 179 -12.62 -13.58 -5.13
CA VAL A 179 -13.18 -12.84 -3.99
C VAL A 179 -14.55 -12.20 -4.30
N LEU A 180 -14.86 -11.96 -5.58
CA LEU A 180 -16.18 -11.49 -6.00
C LEU A 180 -17.23 -12.62 -5.98
N MET A 181 -16.83 -13.84 -6.32
CA MET A 181 -17.71 -15.01 -6.37
C MET A 181 -17.92 -15.67 -5.01
N ASN A 182 -16.95 -15.53 -4.09
CA ASN A 182 -17.03 -16.15 -2.78
C ASN A 182 -17.51 -15.13 -1.72
N ASP A 183 -18.46 -15.54 -0.88
CA ASP A 183 -18.82 -14.81 0.35
C ASP A 183 -18.01 -15.28 1.58
N LYS A 184 -17.23 -16.36 1.42
CA LYS A 184 -16.28 -16.85 2.43
C LYS A 184 -14.85 -16.51 2.01
N SER A 185 -14.02 -16.03 2.93
CA SER A 185 -12.61 -15.68 2.69
C SER A 185 -11.84 -16.81 2.02
N LEU A 186 -10.84 -16.45 1.21
CA LEU A 186 -9.86 -17.40 0.69
C LEU A 186 -8.95 -17.82 1.85
N GLY A 187 -9.37 -18.87 2.57
CA GLY A 187 -8.71 -19.33 3.79
C GLY A 187 -7.20 -19.55 3.66
N LYS A 188 -6.47 -19.10 4.70
CA LYS A 188 -5.10 -19.45 5.14
C LYS A 188 -4.17 -20.13 4.11
N ARG A 189 -3.91 -19.47 2.96
CA ARG A 189 -2.88 -19.93 2.01
C ARG A 189 -1.80 -18.89 1.72
N TYR A 190 -1.73 -17.83 2.50
CA TYR A 190 -0.67 -16.83 2.40
C TYR A 190 -0.17 -16.49 3.81
N VAL A 191 0.81 -17.27 4.27
CA VAL A 191 1.85 -16.88 5.23
C VAL A 191 3.16 -17.24 4.56
#